data_AF-A0A665WNK6-F1
#
_entry.id   AF-A0A665WNK6-F1
#
_cell.length_a   1.000
_cell.length_b   1.000
_cell.length_c   1.000
_cell.angle_alpha   90.00
_cell.angle_beta   90.00
_cell.angle_gamma   90.00
#
_symmetry.space_group_name_H-M   'P 1'
#
loop_
_entity.id
_entity.type
_entity.pdbx_description
1 polymer ?
#
loop_
_entity_poly.entity_id
_entity_poly.type
_entity_poly.pdbx_seq_one_letter_code
_entity_poly.pdbx_strand_id
1 'polypeptide(L)'
;MISWTGLLVLCSTLSPALCCDWLRHYGHYSNMSLSLLRLMGGQVTEQESPVPFPYRFYISIRTTEVRSQVVFVRDSLVQIADLYRHGNLSSVTWDTDRTNGFRMSLDRQIDELRSCTKDQVRLQNLQKKNSLRKYYKKLRTRTLEQTGGGSAYWQLIRKETQLHLEQLDLLVNSIRSSRYSNSCRQEHDAAWS
;
A
#
# COMPACT_ATOMS: atom_id res chain seq x y z
N MET A 1 24.89 -16.04 -52.36
CA MET A 1 23.64 -16.01 -51.57
C MET A 1 24.01 -16.18 -50.10
N ILE A 2 24.10 -15.09 -49.36
CA ILE A 2 24.54 -15.11 -47.95
C ILE A 2 23.27 -15.21 -47.09
N SER A 3 23.13 -16.35 -46.43
CA SER A 3 22.04 -16.64 -45.49
C SER A 3 22.25 -15.85 -44.21
N TRP A 4 21.33 -14.93 -43.92
CA TRP A 4 21.35 -14.10 -42.72
C TRP A 4 20.39 -14.72 -41.70
N THR A 5 20.90 -15.61 -40.85
CA THR A 5 20.13 -16.09 -39.69
C THR A 5 20.16 -15.00 -38.62
N GLY A 6 19.10 -14.19 -38.58
CA GLY A 6 18.89 -13.20 -37.54
C GLY A 6 18.72 -13.87 -36.18
N LEU A 7 19.70 -13.67 -35.29
CA LEU A 7 19.62 -14.07 -33.89
C LEU A 7 18.57 -13.17 -33.22
N LEU A 8 17.37 -13.71 -32.94
CA LEU A 8 16.36 -13.04 -32.12
C LEU A 8 16.82 -13.08 -30.65
N VAL A 9 17.58 -12.07 -30.24
CA VAL A 9 17.90 -11.83 -28.83
C VAL A 9 16.64 -11.31 -28.14
N LEU A 10 15.86 -12.23 -27.57
CA LEU A 10 14.78 -11.91 -26.65
C LEU A 10 15.40 -11.39 -25.34
N CYS A 11 15.69 -10.08 -25.31
CA CYS A 11 16.10 -9.39 -24.11
C CYS A 11 14.88 -9.29 -23.16
N SER A 12 14.69 -10.35 -22.37
CA SER A 12 13.74 -10.36 -21.26
C SER A 12 14.17 -9.27 -20.27
N THR A 13 13.48 -8.13 -20.28
CA THR A 13 13.69 -7.07 -19.29
C THR A 13 13.20 -7.56 -17.93
N LEU A 14 14.04 -8.35 -17.24
CA LEU A 14 13.84 -8.72 -15.86
C LEU A 14 13.74 -7.43 -15.06
N SER A 15 12.53 -7.27 -14.56
CA SER A 15 12.00 -6.01 -14.14
C SER A 15 12.50 -5.67 -12.72
N PRO A 16 13.31 -4.62 -12.48
CA PRO A 16 14.02 -4.42 -11.19
C PRO A 16 13.12 -4.38 -9.94
N ALA A 17 11.86 -4.00 -10.10
CA ALA A 17 10.87 -4.04 -9.01
C ALA A 17 10.55 -5.46 -8.49
N LEU A 18 10.89 -6.51 -9.23
CA LEU A 18 10.80 -7.91 -8.79
C LEU A 18 11.85 -8.27 -7.73
N CYS A 19 12.86 -7.43 -7.49
CA CYS A 19 13.89 -7.63 -6.46
C CYS A 19 13.78 -6.63 -5.29
N CYS A 20 12.63 -5.96 -5.15
CA CYS A 20 12.40 -5.04 -4.03
C CYS A 20 12.54 -5.73 -2.67
N ASP A 21 13.61 -5.43 -1.94
CA ASP A 21 13.92 -5.98 -0.61
C ASP A 21 12.81 -5.70 0.43
N TRP A 22 12.07 -4.60 0.27
CA TRP A 22 10.99 -4.25 1.19
C TRP A 22 9.94 -5.37 1.35
N LEU A 23 9.65 -6.15 0.29
CA LEU A 23 8.67 -7.25 0.39
C LEU A 23 9.09 -8.33 1.40
N ARG A 24 10.40 -8.50 1.64
CA ARG A 24 10.92 -9.42 2.66
C ARG A 24 10.58 -8.96 4.07
N HIS A 25 10.54 -7.64 4.28
CA HIS A 25 10.34 -7.02 5.57
C HIS A 25 8.92 -6.49 5.78
N TYR A 26 8.05 -6.53 4.76
CA TYR A 26 6.71 -5.99 4.83
C TYR A 26 5.89 -6.56 5.99
N GLY A 27 5.96 -7.86 6.25
CA GLY A 27 5.21 -8.47 7.36
C GLY A 27 5.52 -7.84 8.72
N HIS A 28 6.77 -7.44 8.96
CA HIS A 28 7.16 -6.72 10.16
C HIS A 28 6.51 -5.33 10.21
N TYR A 29 6.62 -4.56 9.13
CA TYR A 29 6.09 -3.19 9.07
C TYR A 29 4.56 -3.14 9.09
N SER A 30 3.90 -4.02 8.34
CA SER A 30 2.44 -4.18 8.31
C SER A 30 1.89 -4.51 9.70
N ASN A 31 2.51 -5.50 10.37
CA ASN A 31 2.14 -5.86 11.74
C ASN A 31 2.34 -4.70 12.71
N MET A 32 3.48 -4.01 12.64
CA MET A 32 3.76 -2.83 13.45
C MET A 32 2.67 -1.76 13.27
N SER A 33 2.33 -1.41 12.03
CA SER A 33 1.27 -0.42 11.74
C SER A 33 -0.09 -0.87 12.27
N LEU A 34 -0.49 -2.13 12.03
CA LEU A 34 -1.77 -2.67 12.49
C LEU A 34 -1.84 -2.72 14.03
N SER A 35 -0.79 -3.17 14.71
CA SER A 35 -0.73 -3.19 16.16
C SER A 35 -0.82 -1.79 16.75
N LEU A 36 -0.07 -0.83 16.21
CA LEU A 36 -0.11 0.56 16.68
C LEU A 36 -1.49 1.18 16.45
N LEU A 37 -2.11 0.98 15.28
CA LEU A 37 -3.47 1.44 15.00
C LEU A 37 -4.49 0.83 15.96
N ARG A 38 -4.38 -0.47 16.27
CA ARG A 38 -5.30 -1.17 17.20
C ARG A 38 -5.10 -0.77 18.65
N LEU A 39 -3.87 -0.43 19.04
CA LEU A 39 -3.53 -0.09 20.42
C LEU A 39 -3.56 1.41 20.71
N MET A 40 -3.58 2.28 19.69
CA MET A 40 -3.60 3.74 19.92
C MET A 40 -4.90 4.22 20.56
N GLY A 41 -5.99 3.47 20.53
CA GLY A 41 -7.23 3.82 21.20
C GLY A 41 -7.96 2.59 21.70
N GLY A 42 -9.14 2.79 22.29
CA GLY A 42 -10.01 1.69 22.72
C GLY A 42 -10.58 0.86 21.56
N GLN A 43 -11.69 0.17 21.80
CA GLN A 43 -12.35 -0.65 20.78
C GLN A 43 -12.64 0.16 19.50
N VAL A 44 -12.42 -0.45 18.34
CA VAL A 44 -12.78 0.14 17.05
C VAL A 44 -14.30 0.21 16.94
N THR A 45 -14.82 1.30 16.39
CA THR A 45 -16.28 1.48 16.26
C THR A 45 -16.89 0.44 15.32
N GLU A 46 -18.08 -0.05 15.66
CA GLU A 46 -18.89 -0.89 14.78
C GLU A 46 -19.77 -0.08 13.81
N GLN A 47 -19.85 1.24 13.98
CA GLN A 47 -20.62 2.11 13.12
C GLN A 47 -20.28 1.92 11.63
N GLU A 48 -21.30 1.88 10.78
CA GLU A 48 -21.12 1.75 9.34
C GLU A 48 -20.51 3.02 8.73
N SER A 49 -19.61 2.81 7.76
CA SER A 49 -19.01 3.91 6.99
C SER A 49 -20.01 4.46 5.97
N PRO A 50 -20.10 5.79 5.80
CA PRO A 50 -20.95 6.40 4.76
C PRO A 50 -20.44 6.15 3.34
N VAL A 51 -19.22 5.63 3.21
CA VAL A 51 -18.62 5.31 1.92
C VAL A 51 -18.33 3.82 1.88
N PRO A 52 -18.94 3.07 0.95
CA PRO A 52 -18.67 1.65 0.79
C PRO A 52 -17.17 1.41 0.58
N PHE A 53 -16.64 0.40 1.26
CA PHE A 53 -15.24 0.01 1.11
C PHE A 53 -14.93 -0.37 -0.36
N PRO A 54 -13.78 0.06 -0.93
CA PRO A 54 -13.57 0.00 -2.37
C PRO A 54 -12.98 -1.36 -2.79
N TYR A 55 -13.68 -2.45 -2.50
CA TYR A 55 -13.27 -3.82 -2.84
C TYR A 55 -12.86 -3.99 -4.31
N ARG A 56 -13.51 -3.25 -5.23
CA ARG A 56 -13.19 -3.28 -6.66
C ARG A 56 -11.74 -2.89 -6.97
N PHE A 57 -11.12 -1.99 -6.20
CA PHE A 57 -9.71 -1.66 -6.38
C PHE A 57 -8.81 -2.84 -6.05
N TYR A 58 -9.07 -3.50 -4.92
CA TYR A 58 -8.31 -4.69 -4.47
C TYR A 58 -8.50 -5.88 -5.40
N ILE A 59 -9.72 -6.13 -5.88
CA ILE A 59 -10.00 -7.18 -6.88
C ILE A 59 -9.26 -6.88 -8.18
N SER A 60 -9.39 -5.64 -8.69
CA SER A 60 -8.78 -5.26 -9.97
C SER A 60 -7.26 -5.28 -9.92
N ILE A 61 -6.63 -4.90 -8.81
CA ILE A 61 -5.17 -4.83 -8.74
C ILE A 61 -4.53 -6.22 -8.62
N ARG A 62 -5.18 -7.17 -7.95
CA ARG A 62 -4.68 -8.55 -7.78
C ARG A 62 -4.39 -9.27 -9.11
N THR A 63 -5.07 -8.88 -10.19
CA THR A 63 -4.90 -9.47 -11.52
C THR A 63 -3.91 -8.71 -12.41
N THR A 64 -3.29 -7.64 -11.90
CA THR A 64 -2.28 -6.86 -12.64
C THR A 64 -0.86 -7.36 -12.39
N GLU A 65 0.12 -6.86 -13.13
CA GLU A 65 1.54 -7.13 -12.87
C GLU A 65 1.95 -6.74 -11.44
N VAL A 66 2.89 -7.49 -10.86
CA VAL A 66 3.44 -7.27 -9.50
C VAL A 66 3.87 -5.82 -9.28
N ARG A 67 4.42 -5.18 -10.31
CA ARG A 67 4.83 -3.77 -10.28
C ARG A 67 3.67 -2.84 -9.96
N SER A 68 2.58 -2.96 -10.72
CA SER A 68 1.35 -2.19 -10.50
C SER A 68 0.77 -2.46 -9.11
N GLN A 69 0.88 -3.69 -8.61
CA GLN A 69 0.44 -4.04 -7.25
C GLN A 69 1.27 -3.31 -6.17
N VAL A 70 2.60 -3.35 -6.25
CA VAL A 70 3.50 -2.66 -5.30
C VAL A 70 3.25 -1.14 -5.31
N VAL A 71 3.07 -0.56 -6.49
CA VAL A 71 2.67 0.83 -6.68
C VAL A 71 1.34 1.14 -5.97
N PHE A 72 0.34 0.27 -6.11
CA PHE A 72 -0.96 0.47 -5.49
C PHE A 72 -0.87 0.41 -3.96
N VAL A 73 -0.03 -0.48 -3.42
CA VAL A 73 0.25 -0.52 -1.97
C VAL A 73 0.83 0.81 -1.51
N ARG A 74 1.86 1.30 -2.19
CA ARG A 74 2.49 2.60 -1.88
C ARG A 74 1.47 3.74 -1.91
N ASP A 75 0.71 3.85 -2.99
CA ASP A 75 -0.23 4.95 -3.18
C ASP A 75 -1.38 4.89 -2.17
N SER A 76 -1.81 3.68 -1.77
CA SER A 76 -2.79 3.50 -0.69
C SER A 76 -2.23 3.96 0.65
N LEU A 77 -1.00 3.57 1.00
CA LEU A 77 -0.34 4.01 2.23
C LEU A 77 -0.16 5.53 2.27
N VAL A 78 0.19 6.16 1.14
CA VAL A 78 0.26 7.63 1.03
C VAL A 78 -1.10 8.27 1.33
N GLN A 79 -2.19 7.75 0.75
CA GLN A 79 -3.53 8.29 1.03
C GLN A 79 -3.94 8.09 2.50
N ILE A 80 -3.59 6.95 3.11
CA ILE A 80 -3.82 6.71 4.54
C ILE A 80 -3.02 7.72 5.37
N ALA A 81 -1.72 7.87 5.12
CA ALA A 81 -0.87 8.81 5.85
C ALA A 81 -1.40 10.25 5.76
N ASP A 82 -1.90 10.66 4.59
CA ASP A 82 -2.50 11.98 4.38
C ASP A 82 -3.74 12.23 5.26
N LEU A 83 -4.53 11.19 5.60
CA LEU A 83 -5.66 11.32 6.53
C LEU A 83 -5.17 11.76 7.92
N TYR A 84 -4.05 11.21 8.39
CA TYR A 84 -3.54 11.45 9.74
C TYR A 84 -2.55 12.63 9.82
N ARG A 85 -1.95 13.07 8.70
CA ARG A 85 -0.93 14.13 8.67
C ARG A 85 -1.47 15.51 9.00
N HIS A 86 -2.68 15.83 8.51
CA HIS A 86 -3.28 17.16 8.64
C HIS A 86 -4.51 17.19 9.56
N GLY A 87 -4.79 16.08 10.24
CA GLY A 87 -5.94 15.94 11.11
C GLY A 87 -5.71 16.53 12.50
N ASN A 88 -6.66 17.32 13.00
CA ASN A 88 -6.70 17.63 14.43
C ASN A 88 -7.24 16.41 15.21
N LEU A 89 -6.32 15.71 15.90
CA LEU A 89 -6.63 14.55 16.73
C LEU A 89 -6.98 14.92 18.19
N SER A 90 -7.10 16.21 18.53
CA SER A 90 -7.40 16.63 19.91
C SER A 90 -8.76 16.17 20.42
N SER A 91 -9.64 15.71 19.54
CA SER A 91 -10.98 15.22 19.86
C SER A 91 -11.01 13.72 20.23
N VAL A 92 -9.92 12.99 20.05
CA VAL A 92 -9.79 11.58 20.43
C VAL A 92 -8.87 11.42 21.64
N THR A 93 -9.15 10.43 22.46
CA THR A 93 -8.34 10.04 23.64
C THR A 93 -7.26 9.03 23.28
N TRP A 94 -6.76 9.07 22.06
CA TRP A 94 -5.76 8.11 21.60
C TRP A 94 -4.40 8.35 22.26
N ASP A 95 -3.70 7.26 22.56
CA ASP A 95 -2.33 7.26 23.04
C ASP A 95 -1.42 7.94 22.01
N THR A 96 -0.76 9.01 22.44
CA THR A 96 0.02 9.89 21.56
C THR A 96 1.25 9.19 21.00
N ASP A 97 1.93 8.38 21.81
CA ASP A 97 3.15 7.67 21.38
C ASP A 97 2.82 6.60 20.35
N ARG A 98 1.73 5.85 20.56
CA ARG A 98 1.24 4.86 19.60
C ARG A 98 0.75 5.50 18.31
N THR A 99 0.07 6.65 18.41
CA THR A 99 -0.39 7.41 17.24
C THR A 99 0.80 7.92 16.42
N ASN A 100 1.83 8.45 17.08
CA ASN A 100 3.05 8.91 16.42
C ASN A 100 3.84 7.74 15.82
N GLY A 101 3.98 6.64 16.56
CA GLY A 101 4.58 5.41 16.06
C GLY A 101 3.84 4.89 14.83
N PHE A 102 2.50 4.92 14.83
CA PHE A 102 1.70 4.53 13.68
C PHE A 102 2.03 5.39 12.46
N ARG A 103 2.01 6.72 12.60
CA ARG A 103 2.37 7.66 11.52
C ARG A 103 3.78 7.39 10.98
N MET A 104 4.77 7.26 11.87
CA MET A 104 6.14 6.94 11.49
C MET A 104 6.26 5.60 10.76
N SER A 105 5.51 4.58 11.18
CA SER A 105 5.50 3.27 10.52
C SER A 105 4.93 3.33 9.10
N LEU A 106 3.94 4.19 8.84
CA LEU A 106 3.42 4.43 7.50
C LEU A 106 4.45 5.16 6.64
N ASP A 107 5.04 6.24 7.15
CA ASP A 107 6.05 7.02 6.42
C ASP A 107 7.25 6.13 6.05
N ARG A 108 7.72 5.29 6.98
CA ARG A 108 8.80 4.32 6.70
C ARG A 108 8.44 3.37 5.57
N GLN A 109 7.25 2.77 5.59
CA GLN A 109 6.82 1.88 4.51
C GLN A 109 6.71 2.59 3.17
N ILE A 110 6.20 3.83 3.17
CA ILE A 110 6.10 4.66 1.95
C ILE A 110 7.48 4.92 1.37
N ASP A 111 8.47 5.28 2.20
CA ASP A 111 9.82 5.59 1.73
C ASP A 111 10.55 4.35 1.19
N GLU A 112 10.41 3.20 1.86
CA GLU A 112 10.93 1.93 1.37
C GLU A 112 10.31 1.56 0.00
N LEU A 113 8.99 1.70 -0.13
CA LEU A 113 8.28 1.45 -1.37
C LEU A 113 8.63 2.45 -2.48
N ARG A 114 8.86 3.73 -2.13
CA ARG A 114 9.35 4.74 -3.08
C ARG A 114 10.70 4.31 -3.65
N SER A 115 11.60 3.80 -2.82
CA SER A 115 12.90 3.30 -3.27
C SER A 115 12.74 2.20 -4.35
N CYS A 116 11.77 1.29 -4.17
CA CYS A 116 11.45 0.23 -5.12
C CYS A 116 10.70 0.69 -6.39
N THR A 117 10.17 1.91 -6.41
CA THR A 117 9.27 2.40 -7.46
C THR A 117 9.77 3.68 -8.14
N LYS A 118 11.03 4.08 -7.90
CA LYS A 118 11.63 5.33 -8.44
C LYS A 118 11.49 5.45 -9.96
N ASP A 119 11.77 4.38 -10.70
CA ASP A 119 11.67 4.39 -12.18
C ASP A 119 10.24 4.21 -12.69
N GLN A 120 9.28 3.89 -11.80
CA GLN A 120 7.93 3.45 -12.16
C GLN A 120 6.89 4.56 -12.17
N VAL A 121 7.26 5.78 -11.73
CA VAL A 121 6.39 6.96 -11.79
C VAL A 121 5.88 7.22 -13.22
N ARG A 122 6.61 6.76 -14.26
CA ARG A 122 6.23 6.87 -15.67
C ARG A 122 5.20 5.85 -16.17
N LEU A 123 5.03 4.70 -15.52
CA LEU A 123 4.20 3.59 -16.04
C LEU A 123 2.80 3.51 -15.41
N GLN A 124 2.49 4.36 -14.42
CA GLN A 124 1.19 4.35 -13.78
C GLN A 124 0.07 4.83 -14.70
N ASN A 125 -1.03 4.08 -14.74
CA ASN A 125 -2.29 4.60 -15.22
C ASN A 125 -2.79 5.71 -14.27
N LEU A 126 -2.61 6.97 -14.68
CA LEU A 126 -3.03 8.17 -13.95
C LEU A 126 -4.51 8.12 -13.53
N GLN A 127 -5.39 7.42 -14.27
CA GLN A 127 -6.81 7.29 -13.93
C GLN A 127 -7.01 6.46 -12.67
N LYS A 128 -6.28 5.35 -12.49
CA LYS A 128 -6.37 4.51 -11.27
C LYS A 128 -5.85 5.27 -10.04
N LYS A 129 -4.77 6.02 -10.18
CA LYS A 129 -4.27 6.90 -9.11
C LYS A 129 -5.30 7.96 -8.74
N ASN A 130 -5.91 8.60 -9.74
CA ASN A 130 -6.94 9.61 -9.53
C ASN A 130 -8.22 9.03 -8.90
N SER A 131 -8.64 7.82 -9.25
CA SER A 131 -9.82 7.18 -8.65
C SER A 131 -9.58 6.81 -7.18
N LEU A 132 -8.39 6.29 -6.83
CA LEU A 132 -8.02 6.02 -5.44
C LEU A 132 -8.04 7.30 -4.59
N ARG A 133 -7.41 8.36 -5.08
CA ARG A 133 -7.43 9.67 -4.40
C ARG A 133 -8.85 10.22 -4.24
N LYS A 134 -9.70 10.09 -5.26
CA LYS A 134 -11.12 10.48 -5.19
C LYS A 134 -11.87 9.69 -4.12
N TYR A 135 -11.59 8.39 -3.99
CA TYR A 135 -12.19 7.56 -2.93
C TYR A 135 -11.81 8.10 -1.54
N TYR A 136 -10.53 8.29 -1.23
CA TYR A 136 -10.11 8.79 0.09
C TYR A 136 -10.62 10.20 0.38
N LYS A 137 -10.68 11.07 -0.64
CA LYS A 137 -11.33 12.38 -0.52
C LYS A 137 -12.81 12.23 -0.14
N LYS A 138 -13.55 11.33 -0.81
CA LYS A 138 -14.96 11.05 -0.52
C LYS A 138 -15.13 10.46 0.88
N LEU A 139 -14.27 9.51 1.29
CA LEU A 139 -14.27 8.94 2.62
C LEU A 139 -14.16 10.03 3.67
N ARG A 140 -13.16 10.92 3.54
CA ARG A 140 -12.98 12.06 4.45
C ARG A 140 -14.21 12.96 4.50
N THR A 141 -14.73 13.40 3.35
CA THR A 141 -15.82 14.39 3.32
C THR A 141 -17.13 13.80 3.83
N ARG A 142 -17.51 12.60 3.40
CA ARG A 142 -18.77 11.96 3.80
C ARG A 142 -18.77 11.55 5.26
N THR A 143 -17.63 11.10 5.79
CA THR A 143 -17.49 10.79 7.22
C THR A 143 -17.63 12.06 8.06
N LEU A 144 -17.03 13.18 7.62
CA LEU A 144 -17.18 14.47 8.29
C LEU A 144 -18.64 14.95 8.27
N GLU A 145 -19.32 14.87 7.12
CA GLU A 145 -20.75 15.21 6.97
C GLU A 145 -21.65 14.39 7.91
N GLN A 146 -21.41 13.08 8.03
CA GLN A 146 -22.25 12.20 8.87
C GLN A 146 -22.02 12.40 10.37
N THR A 147 -20.78 12.67 10.78
CA THR A 147 -20.41 12.69 12.21
C THR A 147 -20.31 14.08 12.81
N GLY A 148 -20.28 15.12 11.98
CA GLY A 148 -19.96 16.48 12.41
C GLY A 148 -18.50 16.67 12.85
N GLY A 149 -17.64 15.66 12.66
CA GLY A 149 -16.24 15.70 13.09
C GLY A 149 -16.02 15.02 14.45
N GLY A 150 -15.07 15.56 15.22
CA GLY A 150 -14.81 15.10 16.59
C GLY A 150 -14.30 13.66 16.69
N SER A 151 -14.62 12.99 17.81
CA SER A 151 -14.18 11.62 18.09
C SER A 151 -14.80 10.60 17.13
N ALA A 152 -16.12 10.72 16.86
CA ALA A 152 -16.85 9.79 16.01
C ALA A 152 -16.26 9.73 14.58
N TYR A 153 -15.91 10.90 14.02
CA TYR A 153 -15.19 11.00 12.75
C TYR A 153 -13.91 10.16 12.74
N TRP A 154 -13.06 10.35 13.73
CA TRP A 154 -11.76 9.68 13.80
C TRP A 154 -11.87 8.18 14.07
N GLN A 155 -12.87 7.75 14.85
CA GLN A 155 -13.12 6.32 15.05
C GLN A 155 -13.53 5.63 13.75
N LEU A 156 -14.37 6.27 12.91
CA LEU A 156 -14.70 5.75 11.58
C LEU A 156 -13.49 5.74 10.64
N ILE A 157 -12.70 6.81 10.62
CA ILE A 157 -11.45 6.86 9.83
C ILE A 157 -10.48 5.75 10.26
N ARG A 158 -10.35 5.50 11.56
CA ARG A 158 -9.53 4.41 12.12
C ARG A 158 -10.03 3.03 11.68
N LYS A 159 -11.34 2.79 11.73
CA LYS A 159 -11.96 1.54 11.25
C LYS A 159 -11.63 1.28 9.78
N GLU A 160 -11.88 2.27 8.92
CA GLU A 160 -11.62 2.14 7.48
C GLU A 160 -10.12 2.00 7.19
N THR A 161 -9.27 2.69 7.95
CA THR A 161 -7.81 2.53 7.88
C THR A 161 -7.40 1.10 8.21
N GLN A 162 -7.94 0.52 9.29
CA GLN A 162 -7.64 -0.86 9.66
C GLN A 162 -8.00 -1.83 8.53
N LEU A 163 -9.21 -1.70 7.99
CA LEU A 163 -9.68 -2.55 6.89
C LEU A 163 -8.80 -2.41 5.64
N HIS A 164 -8.35 -1.19 5.32
CA HIS A 164 -7.41 -0.96 4.23
C HIS A 164 -6.07 -1.65 4.47
N LEU A 165 -5.48 -1.52 5.66
CA LEU A 165 -4.21 -2.15 6.00
C LEU A 165 -4.29 -3.67 5.95
N GLU A 166 -5.39 -4.26 6.45
CA GLU A 166 -5.63 -5.71 6.36
C GLU A 166 -5.74 -6.17 4.91
N GLN A 167 -6.45 -5.44 4.04
CA GLN A 167 -6.54 -5.78 2.62
C GLN A 167 -5.21 -5.60 1.86
N LEU A 168 -4.41 -4.61 2.25
CA LEU A 168 -3.04 -4.44 1.74
C LEU A 168 -2.15 -5.61 2.18
N ASP A 169 -2.30 -6.09 3.41
CA ASP A 169 -1.58 -7.26 3.90
C ASP A 169 -1.88 -8.52 3.08
N LEU A 170 -3.16 -8.77 2.82
CA LEU A 170 -3.59 -9.86 1.94
C LEU A 170 -3.03 -9.72 0.51
N LEU A 171 -3.04 -8.51 -0.04
CA LEU A 171 -2.47 -8.24 -1.36
C LEU A 171 -0.98 -8.55 -1.38
N VAL A 172 -0.21 -8.05 -0.41
CA VAL A 172 1.24 -8.28 -0.36
C VAL A 172 1.57 -9.76 -0.13
N ASN A 173 0.82 -10.46 0.71
CA ASN A 173 1.00 -11.90 0.89
C ASN A 173 0.75 -12.65 -0.44
N SER A 174 -0.23 -12.25 -1.24
CA SER A 174 -0.45 -12.82 -2.58
C SER A 174 0.70 -12.54 -3.56
N ILE A 175 1.33 -11.35 -3.48
CA ILE A 175 2.54 -11.01 -4.25
C ILE A 175 3.69 -11.93 -3.85
N ARG A 176 3.90 -12.13 -2.55
CA ARG A 176 4.98 -12.99 -2.04
C ARG A 176 4.80 -14.44 -2.49
N SER A 177 3.59 -14.98 -2.38
CA SER A 177 3.30 -16.35 -2.82
C SER A 177 3.52 -16.55 -4.32
N SER A 178 3.19 -15.57 -5.17
CA SER A 178 3.46 -15.67 -6.61
C SER A 178 4.95 -15.54 -6.98
N ARG A 179 5.77 -14.88 -6.15
CA ARG A 179 7.24 -14.82 -6.32
C ARG A 179 7.98 -16.09 -5.97
N TYR A 180 7.50 -16.88 -4.99
CA TYR A 180 8.12 -18.18 -4.70
C TYR A 180 8.01 -19.17 -5.88
N SER A 181 7.09 -18.93 -6.82
CA SER A 181 6.98 -19.69 -8.08
C SER A 181 7.89 -19.18 -9.20
N ASN A 182 8.35 -17.92 -9.14
CA ASN A 182 9.23 -17.29 -10.13
C ASN A 182 10.49 -16.78 -9.41
N SER A 183 11.42 -17.69 -9.14
CA SER A 183 12.58 -17.40 -8.30
C SER A 183 13.41 -16.26 -8.88
N CYS A 184 13.62 -15.19 -8.10
CA CYS A 184 14.76 -14.29 -8.22
C CYS A 184 16.03 -15.04 -7.77
N ARG A 185 16.39 -16.11 -8.48
CA ARG A 185 17.61 -16.88 -8.27
C ARG A 185 18.26 -17.06 -9.64
N GLN A 186 19.15 -16.14 -9.97
CA GLN A 186 20.37 -16.34 -10.76
C GLN A 186 20.91 -14.96 -11.17
N GLU A 187 21.50 -14.22 -10.22
CA GLU A 187 22.43 -13.13 -10.56
C GLU A 187 23.30 -12.76 -9.36
N HIS A 188 23.86 -13.77 -8.71
CA HIS A 188 25.00 -13.56 -7.81
C HIS A 188 26.11 -14.62 -7.96
N ASP A 189 25.81 -15.75 -8.62
CA ASP A 189 26.79 -16.84 -8.84
C ASP A 189 27.43 -16.81 -10.24
N ALA A 190 27.06 -15.89 -11.12
CA ALA A 190 27.65 -15.76 -12.47
C ALA A 190 28.75 -14.68 -12.57
N ALA A 191 29.14 -14.06 -11.46
CA ALA A 191 30.20 -13.06 -11.43
C ALA A 191 31.61 -13.64 -11.19
N TRP A 192 31.74 -14.96 -10.99
CA TRP A 192 33.01 -15.64 -10.76
C TRP A 192 33.06 -17.06 -11.37
N SER A 193 32.83 -17.18 -12.68
CA SER A 193 33.19 -18.39 -13.44
C SER A 193 33.76 -18.00 -14.80
#